data_AF-A0A497ATB9-F1
#
_entry.id   AF-A0A497ATB9-F1
#
_cell.length_a   1.000
_cell.length_b   1.000
_cell.length_c   1.000
_cell.angle_alpha   90.00
_cell.angle_beta   90.00
_cell.angle_gamma   90.00
#
_symmetry.space_group_name_H-M   'P 1'
#
loop_
_entity.id
_entity.type
_entity.pdbx_description
1 polymer ?
#
loop_
_entity_poly.entity_id
_entity_poly.type
_entity_poly.pdbx_seq_one_letter_code
_entity_poly.pdbx_strand_id
1 'polypeptide(L)' 'RFQADEDLLIIPNARGSSLDPSADQETCLTTKMGADATRPLNKPREKFEKAKIPLDEKTKQVLEILKKQP' A
#
# COMPACT_ATOMS: atom_id res chain seq x y z
N ARG A 1 -1.15 -8.67 4.16
CA ARG A 1 -1.62 -9.21 2.87
C ARG A 1 -0.41 -9.36 1.95
N PHE A 2 0.68 -9.90 2.49
CA PHE A 2 1.98 -9.91 1.85
C PHE A 2 2.80 -10.98 2.55
N GLN A 3 3.38 -11.89 1.79
CA GLN A 3 4.38 -12.87 2.20
C GLN A 3 5.61 -12.67 1.32
N ALA A 4 6.77 -12.44 1.93
CA ALA A 4 7.93 -11.95 1.20
C ALA A 4 8.51 -12.97 0.20
N ASP A 5 8.26 -14.26 0.39
CA ASP A 5 8.67 -15.36 -0.48
C ASP A 5 7.77 -15.54 -1.71
N GLU A 6 6.53 -15.06 -1.67
CA GLU A 6 5.55 -15.18 -2.77
C GLU A 6 5.23 -13.83 -3.44
N ASP A 7 5.09 -12.76 -2.65
CA ASP A 7 4.50 -11.47 -3.07
C ASP A 7 5.54 -10.37 -3.34
N LEU A 8 6.84 -10.65 -3.14
CA LEU A 8 7.94 -9.73 -3.40
C LEU A 8 8.52 -9.94 -4.80
N LEU A 9 8.50 -8.90 -5.63
CA LEU A 9 9.18 -8.89 -6.92
C LEU A 9 10.42 -8.00 -6.85
N ILE A 10 11.59 -8.56 -7.17
CA ILE A 10 12.84 -7.82 -7.28
C ILE A 10 13.28 -7.82 -8.74
N ILE A 11 13.49 -6.63 -9.31
CA ILE A 11 14.00 -6.44 -10.67
C ILE A 11 15.35 -5.71 -10.57
N PRO A 12 16.47 -6.43 -10.62
CA PRO A 12 17.79 -5.82 -10.59
C PRO A 12 18.11 -5.13 -11.91
N ASN A 13 19.10 -4.21 -11.89
CA ASN A 13 19.68 -3.56 -13.06
C ASN A 13 18.65 -2.84 -13.96
N ALA A 14 17.61 -2.26 -13.36
CA ALA A 14 16.63 -1.46 -14.07
C ALA A 14 17.02 0.02 -14.03
N ARG A 15 16.74 0.77 -15.11
CA ARG A 15 17.05 2.21 -15.15
C ARG A 15 16.32 2.98 -14.05
N GLY A 16 17.10 3.71 -13.26
CA GLY A 16 16.66 4.55 -12.15
C GLY A 16 16.67 6.04 -12.46
N SER A 17 16.75 6.85 -11.41
CA SER A 17 17.01 8.28 -11.49
C SER A 17 18.52 8.53 -11.43
N SER A 18 19.04 9.43 -12.27
CA SER A 18 20.44 9.87 -12.18
C SER A 18 20.73 10.72 -10.93
N LEU A 19 19.69 11.15 -10.21
CA LEU A 19 19.83 11.88 -8.94
C LEU A 19 19.81 10.95 -7.73
N ASP A 20 19.53 9.66 -7.91
CA ASP A 20 19.53 8.69 -6.82
C ASP A 20 20.97 8.34 -6.46
N PRO A 21 21.48 8.74 -5.27
CA PRO A 21 22.85 8.47 -4.87
C PRO A 21 23.09 6.98 -4.54
N SER A 22 22.02 6.17 -4.43
CA SER A 22 22.11 4.73 -4.18
C SER A 22 22.19 3.89 -5.46
N ALA A 23 21.91 4.49 -6.62
CA ALA A 23 22.08 3.85 -7.91
C ALA A 23 23.55 3.81 -8.34
N ASP A 24 23.87 2.99 -9.33
CA ASP A 24 25.14 3.08 -10.03
C ASP A 24 25.25 4.45 -10.73
N GLN A 25 26.25 5.25 -10.38
CA GLN A 25 26.35 6.65 -10.82
C GLN A 25 26.81 6.79 -12.28
N GLU A 26 27.42 5.76 -12.87
CA GLU A 26 27.86 5.78 -14.27
C GLU A 26 26.73 5.35 -15.20
N THR A 27 26.03 4.28 -14.83
CA THR A 27 25.01 3.63 -15.67
C THR A 27 23.58 4.04 -15.31
N CYS A 28 23.38 4.70 -14.16
CA CYS A 28 22.07 5.03 -13.59
C CYS A 28 21.17 3.79 -13.38
N LEU A 29 21.78 2.62 -13.17
CA LEU A 29 21.05 1.38 -12.90
C LEU A 29 20.83 1.20 -11.40
N THR A 30 19.64 0.72 -11.05
CA THR A 30 19.25 0.42 -9.67
C THR A 30 18.35 -0.82 -9.65
N THR A 31 17.91 -1.21 -8.45
CA THR A 31 16.93 -2.28 -8.28
C THR A 31 15.55 -1.69 -8.09
N LYS A 32 14.56 -2.17 -8.85
CA LYS A 32 13.15 -1.88 -8.58
C LYS A 32 12.55 -3.01 -7.75
N MET A 33 11.69 -2.64 -6.82
CA MET A 33 10.95 -3.57 -5.97
C MET A 33 9.46 -3.35 -6.16
N GLY A 34 8.71 -4.43 -6.34
CA GLY A 34 7.25 -4.46 -6.25
C GLY A 34 6.82 -5.27 -5.04
N ALA A 35 5.83 -4.77 -4.29
CA ALA A 35 5.19 -5.52 -3.21
C ALA A 35 3.71 -5.71 -3.54
N ASP A 36 3.28 -6.94 -3.79
CA ASP A 36 1.87 -7.23 -3.96
C ASP A 36 1.16 -7.29 -2.60
N ALA A 37 0.49 -6.19 -2.24
CA ALA A 37 -0.29 -6.09 -1.02
C ALA A 37 -1.78 -6.42 -1.21
N THR A 38 -2.15 -7.01 -2.35
CA THR A 38 -3.54 -7.34 -2.66
C THR A 38 -4.03 -8.55 -1.87
N ARG A 39 -5.36 -8.73 -1.82
CA ARG A 39 -5.94 -9.93 -1.24
C ARG A 39 -5.98 -11.01 -2.32
N PRO A 40 -5.49 -12.24 -2.04
CA PRO A 40 -5.65 -13.35 -2.97
C PRO A 40 -7.13 -13.59 -3.36
N LEU A 41 -7.39 -13.73 -4.65
CA LEU A 41 -8.77 -13.83 -5.18
C LEU A 41 -9.48 -15.13 -4.73
N ASN A 42 -8.72 -16.19 -4.47
CA ASN A 42 -9.21 -17.49 -4.03
C ASN A 42 -9.51 -17.58 -2.52
N LYS A 43 -9.20 -16.55 -1.72
CA LYS A 43 -9.50 -16.53 -0.28
C LYS A 43 -10.78 -15.75 -0.02
N PRO A 44 -11.61 -16.14 0.97
CA PRO A 44 -12.83 -15.39 1.32
C PRO A 44 -12.54 -13.92 1.62
N ARG A 45 -13.38 -13.00 1.14
CA ARG A 45 -13.18 -11.55 1.30
C ARG A 45 -13.27 -11.11 2.75
N GLU A 46 -14.15 -11.76 3.50
CA GLU A 46 -14.51 -11.48 4.89
C GLU A 46 -13.30 -11.60 5.82
N LYS A 47 -12.39 -12.53 5.53
CA LYS A 47 -11.13 -12.73 6.29
C LYS A 47 -10.16 -11.55 6.19
N PHE A 48 -10.36 -10.67 5.22
CA PHE A 48 -9.50 -9.52 4.96
C PHE A 48 -10.27 -8.20 5.01
N GLU A 49 -11.55 -8.22 5.40
CA GLU A 49 -12.35 -7.01 5.55
C GLU A 49 -11.81 -6.16 6.70
N LYS A 50 -11.75 -4.84 6.48
CA LYS A 50 -11.35 -3.92 7.55
C LYS A 50 -12.49 -3.84 8.56
N ALA A 51 -12.14 -3.87 9.85
CA ALA A 51 -13.12 -3.62 10.90
C ALA A 51 -13.78 -2.26 10.70
N LYS A 52 -15.10 -2.20 10.94
CA LYS A 52 -15.88 -0.97 10.90
C LYS A 52 -16.13 -0.52 12.32
N ILE A 53 -16.00 0.79 12.56
CA ILE A 53 -16.41 1.38 13.83
C ILE A 53 -17.94 1.37 13.86
N PRO A 54 -18.58 0.84 14.92
CA PRO A 54 -20.04 0.91 15.06
C PRO A 54 -20.52 2.36 15.05
N LEU A 55 -21.58 2.64 14.30
CA LEU A 55 -22.23 3.95 14.28
C LEU A 55 -23.26 4.01 15.42
N ASP A 56 -22.89 4.61 16.54
CA ASP A 56 -23.82 5.04 17.57
C ASP A 56 -24.31 6.48 17.32
N GLU A 57 -25.35 6.90 18.05
CA GLU A 57 -25.95 8.22 17.88
C GLU A 57 -24.94 9.35 18.10
N LYS A 58 -24.01 9.18 19.04
CA LYS A 58 -22.96 10.16 19.32
C LYS A 58 -21.98 10.30 18.15
N THR A 59 -21.57 9.18 17.55
CA THR A 59 -20.67 9.15 16.38
C THR A 59 -21.36 9.78 15.17
N LYS A 60 -22.65 9.53 14.96
CA LYS A 60 -23.42 10.20 13.89
C LYS A 60 -23.43 11.72 14.06
N GLN A 61 -23.72 12.21 15.26
CA GLN A 61 -23.73 13.65 15.56
C GLN A 61 -22.36 14.31 15.30
N VAL A 62 -21.27 13.67 15.74
CA VAL A 62 -19.91 14.16 15.48
C VAL A 62 -19.61 14.21 13.98
N LEU A 63 -19.98 13.17 13.23
CA LEU A 63 -19.79 13.14 11.77
C LEU A 63 -20.59 14.22 11.05
N GLU A 64 -21.80 14.54 11.51
CA GLU A 64 -22.60 15.65 10.95
C GLU A 64 -21.96 17.01 11.21
N ILE A 65 -21.38 17.23 12.40
CA ILE A 65 -20.66 18.46 12.72
C ILE A 65 -19.44 18.60 11.82
N LEU A 66 -18.63 17.54 11.68
CA LEU A 66 -17.41 17.55 10.86
C LEU A 66 -17.70 17.79 9.38
N LYS A 67 -18.79 17.21 8.84
CA LYS A 67 -19.20 17.41 7.44
C LYS A 67 -19.69 18.82 7.12
N LYS A 68 -20.10 19.59 8.15
CA LYS A 68 -20.59 20.97 8.00
C LYS A 68 -19.49 22.02 8.15
N GLN A 69 -18.25 21.62 8.47
CA GLN A 69 -17.12 22.53 8.48
C GLN A 69 -16.60 22.74 7.05
N PRO A 70 -16.32 23.99 6.64
CA PRO A 70 -15.82 24.33 5.31
C PRO A 70 -14.41 23.78 5.05
#